data_AF-A0A7W0VAW9-F1
#
_entry.id   AF-A0A7W0VAW9-F1
#
_cell.length_a   1.000
_cell.length_b   1.000
_cell.length_c   1.000
_cell.angle_alpha   90.00
_cell.angle_beta   90.00
_cell.angle_gamma   90.00
#
_symmetry.space_group_name_H-M   'P 1'
#
loop_
_entity.id
_entity.type
_entity.pdbx_description
1 polymer ?
#
loop_
_entity_poly.entity_id
_entity_poly.type
_entity_poly.pdbx_seq_one_letter_code
_entity_poly.pdbx_strand_id
1 'polypeptide(L)'
;MRALRALAMLVIIAACRDPAAPPPKRATLLEYLGSLAGTDPATRAREVATWELDRVSWERTVVPPYAGVHADYARSFEEVAPRLVARLAIRSAITTRPHFAGDPRLTRGQAQARWALPVQFPSEVAELDGIALDAVFVRDGERWRAIVGLDGVLRAKAAAIDPVCAAYLDITNAKSCSEIGWVIADSALASDRPRFKHACSLASNLCAN
;
A
#
# COMPACT_ATOMS: atom_id res chain seq x y z
N MET A 1 73.33 17.15 -13.29
CA MET A 1 71.95 17.26 -13.83
C MET A 1 71.56 15.94 -14.47
N ARG A 2 70.30 15.49 -14.26
CA ARG A 2 69.69 14.17 -14.57
C ARG A 2 69.90 13.08 -13.51
N ALA A 3 68.90 12.38 -12.99
CA ALA A 3 67.54 12.74 -12.58
C ALA A 3 67.16 11.68 -11.53
N LEU A 4 67.09 12.07 -10.26
CA LEU A 4 66.39 11.33 -9.19
C LEU A 4 64.93 11.18 -9.61
N ARG A 5 64.43 9.95 -9.83
CA ARG A 5 62.98 9.65 -9.94
C ARG A 5 62.73 8.14 -9.89
N ALA A 6 63.10 7.52 -8.78
CA ALA A 6 62.81 6.11 -8.54
C ALA A 6 62.65 5.85 -7.05
N LEU A 7 61.57 6.35 -6.43
CA LEU A 7 60.97 5.83 -5.19
C LEU A 7 59.82 6.77 -4.76
N ALA A 8 58.61 6.59 -5.29
CA ALA A 8 57.37 7.14 -4.70
C ALA A 8 56.15 6.78 -5.56
N MET A 9 55.83 5.48 -5.73
CA MET A 9 54.56 5.12 -6.37
C MET A 9 54.12 3.69 -6.01
N LEU A 10 54.09 3.36 -4.72
CA LEU A 10 53.61 2.04 -4.28
C LEU A 10 52.91 2.08 -2.90
N VAL A 11 52.15 3.15 -2.62
CA VAL A 11 51.33 3.25 -1.40
C VAL A 11 49.85 3.61 -1.69
N ILE A 12 49.45 3.92 -2.93
CA ILE A 12 48.09 4.44 -3.21
C ILE A 12 47.06 3.34 -3.56
N ILE A 13 47.43 2.06 -3.68
CA ILE A 13 46.48 1.00 -4.06
C ILE A 13 45.99 0.15 -2.86
N ALA A 14 46.49 0.40 -1.65
CA ALA A 14 46.09 -0.36 -0.46
C ALA A 14 44.98 0.30 0.38
N ALA A 15 44.60 1.55 0.11
CA ALA A 15 43.68 2.33 0.96
C ALA A 15 42.22 2.41 0.47
N CYS A 16 41.85 1.69 -0.60
CA CYS A 16 40.47 1.70 -1.12
C CYS A 16 39.89 0.28 -1.24
N ARG A 17 40.10 -0.54 -0.21
CA ARG A 17 39.49 -1.87 -0.10
C ARG A 17 38.81 -2.10 1.24
N ASP A 18 38.32 -1.03 1.86
CA ASP A 18 37.29 -1.21 2.86
C ASP A 18 36.03 -1.68 2.14
N PRO A 19 35.45 -2.84 2.52
CA PRO A 19 34.13 -3.20 2.03
C PRO A 19 33.20 -2.04 2.35
N ALA A 20 32.47 -1.55 1.34
CA ALA A 20 31.49 -0.49 1.51
C ALA A 20 30.64 -0.82 2.74
N ALA A 21 30.57 0.10 3.70
CA ALA A 21 29.78 -0.08 4.91
C ALA A 21 28.39 -0.59 4.50
N PRO A 22 27.88 -1.67 5.10
CA PRO A 22 26.57 -2.16 4.75
C PRO A 22 25.57 -1.01 4.90
N PRO A 23 24.66 -0.81 3.94
CA PRO A 23 23.71 0.28 4.02
C PRO A 23 22.95 0.17 5.36
N PRO A 24 22.63 1.30 6.02
CA PRO A 24 21.94 1.26 7.31
C PRO A 24 20.68 0.40 7.19
N LYS A 25 20.52 -0.55 8.13
CA LYS A 25 19.38 -1.47 8.14
C LYS A 25 18.10 -0.66 8.24
N ARG A 26 17.29 -0.67 7.17
CA ARG A 26 15.99 0.00 7.16
C ARG A 26 15.08 -0.65 8.19
N ALA A 27 14.49 0.16 9.09
CA ALA A 27 13.61 -0.33 10.15
C ALA A 27 12.42 -1.10 9.56
N THR A 28 12.17 -2.32 10.02
CA THR A 28 11.02 -3.15 9.61
C THR A 28 9.69 -2.44 9.89
N LEU A 29 8.58 -2.88 9.27
CA LEU A 29 7.27 -2.28 9.56
C LEU A 29 6.91 -2.43 11.05
N LEU A 30 7.24 -3.58 11.64
CA LEU A 30 7.06 -3.84 13.06
C LEU A 30 7.80 -2.84 13.95
N GLU A 31 9.09 -2.61 13.69
CA GLU A 31 9.91 -1.63 14.42
C GLU A 31 9.36 -0.21 14.24
N TYR A 32 8.96 0.15 13.01
CA TYR A 32 8.39 1.45 12.71
C TYR A 32 7.08 1.71 13.48
N LEU A 33 6.10 0.82 13.35
CA LEU A 33 4.82 0.95 14.05
C LEU A 33 5.00 0.84 15.57
N GLY A 34 5.93 0.03 16.05
CA GLY A 34 6.29 -0.08 17.46
C GLY A 34 6.87 1.20 18.05
N SER A 35 7.61 1.97 17.26
CA SER A 35 8.10 3.30 17.67
C SER A 35 7.00 4.35 17.73
N LEU A 36 5.90 4.14 17.00
CA LEU A 36 4.79 5.09 16.87
C LEU A 36 3.66 4.84 17.87
N ALA A 37 3.35 3.58 18.17
CA ALA A 37 2.23 3.20 19.02
C ALA A 37 2.39 3.72 20.47
N GLY A 38 1.36 4.38 20.98
CA GLY A 38 1.35 4.93 22.33
C GLY A 38 2.21 6.19 22.54
N THR A 39 2.72 6.82 21.47
CA THR A 39 3.39 8.14 21.55
C THR A 39 2.41 9.26 21.93
N ASP A 40 2.77 10.54 21.82
CA ASP A 40 1.78 11.62 21.99
C ASP A 40 0.91 11.79 20.72
N PRO A 41 -0.31 12.35 20.83
CA PRO A 41 -1.21 12.53 19.68
C PRO A 41 -0.62 13.35 18.53
N ALA A 42 0.20 14.36 18.83
CA ALA A 42 0.76 15.23 17.80
C ALA A 42 1.84 14.50 16.99
N THR A 43 2.68 13.69 17.65
CA THR A 43 3.65 12.82 16.96
C THR A 43 2.96 11.80 16.07
N ARG A 44 1.92 11.12 16.55
CA ARG A 44 1.14 10.21 15.69
C ARG A 44 0.52 10.90 14.49
N ALA A 45 -0.11 12.04 14.70
CA ALA A 45 -0.74 12.79 13.61
C ALA A 45 0.28 13.21 12.56
N ARG A 46 1.44 13.73 12.97
CA ARG A 46 2.52 14.10 12.04
C ARG A 46 3.01 12.89 11.24
N GLU A 47 3.29 11.77 11.91
CA GLU A 47 3.80 10.57 11.24
C GLU A 47 2.77 9.95 10.29
N VAL A 48 1.52 9.77 10.75
CA VAL A 48 0.44 9.24 9.91
C VAL A 48 0.19 10.15 8.71
N ALA A 49 0.25 11.48 8.84
CA ALA A 49 0.13 12.38 7.71
C ALA A 49 1.22 12.15 6.64
N THR A 50 2.38 11.61 7.02
CA THR A 50 3.41 11.22 6.04
C THR A 50 3.10 9.89 5.35
N TRP A 51 2.12 9.10 5.79
CA TRP A 51 1.87 7.81 5.14
C TRP A 51 1.24 7.95 3.76
N GLU A 52 0.64 9.09 3.44
CA GLU A 52 0.09 9.33 2.11
C GLU A 52 1.18 9.15 1.04
N LEU A 53 0.85 8.38 0.00
CA LEU A 53 1.65 8.32 -1.21
C LEU A 53 1.40 9.60 -2.00
N ASP A 54 2.43 10.41 -2.17
CA ASP A 54 2.34 11.53 -3.11
C ASP A 54 2.07 11.05 -4.55
N ARG A 55 1.70 11.99 -5.42
CA ARG A 55 1.32 11.69 -6.82
C ARG A 55 2.37 10.87 -7.56
N VAL A 56 3.64 11.23 -7.40
CA VAL A 56 4.75 10.58 -8.11
C VAL A 56 4.96 9.15 -7.58
N SER A 57 4.91 8.97 -6.27
CA SER A 57 5.04 7.67 -5.61
C SER A 57 3.86 6.77 -5.96
N TRP A 58 2.65 7.32 -6.02
CA TRP A 58 1.45 6.61 -6.44
C TRP A 58 1.59 6.04 -7.84
N GLU A 59 1.90 6.88 -8.83
CA GLU A 59 2.03 6.46 -10.24
C GLU A 59 3.11 5.40 -10.46
N ARG A 60 4.16 5.39 -9.62
CA ARG A 60 5.21 4.36 -9.64
C ARG A 60 4.83 3.07 -8.92
N THR A 61 3.88 3.15 -7.99
CA THR A 61 3.50 2.05 -7.09
C THR A 61 2.30 1.28 -7.63
N VAL A 62 1.32 1.97 -8.22
CA VAL A 62 0.06 1.36 -8.62
C VAL A 62 0.04 0.92 -10.08
N VAL A 63 -0.81 -0.06 -10.39
CA VAL A 63 -1.05 -0.51 -11.77
C VAL A 63 -1.84 0.56 -12.57
N PRO A 64 -1.70 0.60 -13.91
CA PRO A 64 -2.22 1.70 -14.73
C PRO A 64 -3.71 2.06 -14.52
N PRO A 65 -4.65 1.11 -14.34
CA PRO A 65 -6.06 1.46 -14.09
C PRO A 65 -6.28 2.36 -12.87
N TYR A 66 -5.39 2.30 -11.89
CA TYR A 66 -5.49 3.03 -10.62
C TYR A 66 -4.71 4.36 -10.63
N ALA A 67 -3.89 4.62 -11.65
CA ALA A 67 -3.07 5.84 -11.70
C ALA A 67 -3.94 7.12 -11.66
N GLY A 68 -5.11 7.07 -12.30
CA GLY A 68 -6.04 8.20 -12.39
C GLY A 68 -6.76 8.57 -11.09
N VAL A 69 -6.78 7.72 -10.07
CA VAL A 69 -7.60 7.93 -8.85
C VAL A 69 -6.86 8.53 -7.66
N HIS A 70 -5.60 8.93 -7.80
CA HIS A 70 -4.83 9.49 -6.67
C HIS A 70 -5.54 10.66 -5.98
N ALA A 71 -6.22 11.56 -6.71
CA ALA A 71 -6.90 12.69 -6.07
C ALA A 71 -8.06 12.24 -5.15
N ASP A 72 -8.77 11.18 -5.54
CA ASP A 72 -9.81 10.58 -4.72
C ASP A 72 -9.20 9.80 -3.54
N TYR A 73 -8.07 9.11 -3.78
CA TYR A 73 -7.27 8.46 -2.75
C TYR A 73 -6.78 9.44 -1.69
N ALA A 74 -6.16 10.57 -2.07
CA ALA A 74 -5.63 11.56 -1.13
C ALA A 74 -6.75 12.13 -0.25
N ARG A 75 -7.92 12.43 -0.83
CA ARG A 75 -9.09 12.86 -0.06
C ARG A 75 -9.56 11.78 0.93
N SER A 76 -9.65 10.53 0.47
CA SER A 76 -10.03 9.42 1.34
C SER A 76 -8.99 9.17 2.44
N PHE A 77 -7.71 9.36 2.13
CA PHE A 77 -6.62 9.30 3.10
C PHE A 77 -6.82 10.32 4.23
N GLU A 78 -7.04 11.59 3.88
CA GLU A 78 -7.32 12.66 4.85
C GLU A 78 -8.52 12.32 5.75
N GLU A 79 -9.58 11.75 5.19
CA GLU A 79 -10.79 11.33 5.94
C GLU A 79 -10.52 10.18 6.91
N VAL A 80 -9.66 9.23 6.53
CA VAL A 80 -9.37 8.01 7.31
C VAL A 80 -8.24 8.21 8.33
N ALA A 81 -7.30 9.13 8.07
CA ALA A 81 -6.11 9.37 8.89
C ALA A 81 -6.40 9.58 10.38
N PRO A 82 -7.43 10.36 10.80
CA PRO A 82 -7.75 10.51 12.22
C PRO A 82 -8.07 9.20 12.93
N ARG A 83 -8.73 8.25 12.24
CA ARG A 83 -9.06 6.93 12.79
C ARG A 83 -7.80 6.08 12.98
N LEU A 84 -6.84 6.17 12.05
CA LEU A 84 -5.54 5.49 12.17
C LEU A 84 -4.73 6.06 13.36
N VAL A 85 -4.69 7.38 13.52
CA VAL A 85 -4.06 8.06 14.66
C VAL A 85 -4.66 7.61 15.98
N ALA A 86 -5.99 7.49 16.04
CA ALA A 86 -6.70 6.99 17.22
C ALA A 86 -6.39 5.51 17.49
N ARG A 87 -6.32 4.67 16.45
CA ARG A 87 -6.00 3.24 16.60
C ARG A 87 -4.59 3.00 17.16
N LEU A 88 -3.65 3.89 16.83
CA LEU A 88 -2.27 3.86 17.33
C LEU A 88 -2.10 4.51 18.73
N ALA A 89 -3.16 5.03 19.35
CA ALA A 89 -3.07 5.76 20.62
C ALA A 89 -2.71 4.87 21.81
N ILE A 90 -2.99 3.58 21.71
CA ILE A 90 -2.70 2.60 22.75
C ILE A 90 -1.44 1.85 22.34
N ARG A 91 -0.57 1.55 23.31
CA ARG A 91 0.54 0.62 23.08
C ARG A 91 -0.06 -0.79 22.96
N SER A 92 -0.08 -1.30 21.74
CA SER A 92 -0.60 -2.63 21.39
C SER A 92 0.53 -3.61 21.10
N ALA A 93 0.24 -4.90 21.23
CA ALA A 93 1.04 -5.92 20.57
C ALA A 93 0.88 -5.78 19.06
N ILE A 94 1.97 -5.52 18.35
CA ILE A 94 1.96 -5.31 16.89
C ILE A 94 2.49 -6.57 16.22
N THR A 95 1.79 -7.02 15.19
CA THR A 95 2.29 -8.03 14.25
C THR A 95 2.26 -7.46 12.85
N THR A 96 3.20 -7.87 12.01
CA THR A 96 3.21 -7.54 10.58
C THR A 96 3.43 -8.79 9.76
N ARG A 97 2.95 -8.76 8.52
CA ARG A 97 3.08 -9.89 7.60
C ARG A 97 3.02 -9.43 6.14
N PRO A 98 3.60 -10.21 5.21
CA PRO A 98 3.46 -9.96 3.79
C PRO A 98 1.99 -9.90 3.37
N HIS A 99 1.69 -9.00 2.44
CA HIS A 99 0.39 -8.82 1.84
C HIS A 99 0.32 -9.57 0.50
N PHE A 100 -0.60 -10.54 0.40
CA PHE A 100 -0.79 -11.36 -0.80
C PHE A 100 -2.27 -11.48 -1.16
N ALA A 101 -2.54 -11.67 -2.44
CA ALA A 101 -3.90 -11.86 -2.94
C ALA A 101 -4.50 -13.18 -2.42
N GLY A 102 -5.81 -13.18 -2.13
CA GLY A 102 -6.54 -14.36 -1.65
C GLY A 102 -6.34 -14.70 -0.17
N ASP A 103 -5.62 -13.87 0.57
CA ASP A 103 -5.50 -14.03 2.02
C ASP A 103 -6.84 -13.76 2.74
N PRO A 104 -7.43 -14.76 3.42
CA PRO A 104 -8.74 -14.64 4.05
C PRO A 104 -8.73 -13.74 5.30
N ARG A 105 -7.56 -13.34 5.80
CA ARG A 105 -7.43 -12.45 6.96
C ARG A 105 -7.44 -10.97 6.59
N LEU A 106 -7.41 -10.64 5.30
CA LEU A 106 -7.43 -9.24 4.89
C LEU A 106 -8.79 -8.60 5.17
N THR A 107 -8.75 -7.35 5.60
CA THR A 107 -9.94 -6.49 5.53
C THR A 107 -10.34 -6.31 4.06
N ARG A 108 -11.56 -5.81 3.82
CA ARG A 108 -12.00 -5.42 2.48
C ARG A 108 -11.06 -4.37 1.89
N GLY A 109 -10.71 -3.34 2.66
CA GLY A 109 -9.78 -2.28 2.25
C GLY A 109 -8.43 -2.81 1.80
N GLN A 110 -7.84 -3.71 2.58
CA GLN A 110 -6.56 -4.36 2.25
C GLN A 110 -6.67 -5.23 0.99
N ALA A 111 -7.71 -6.07 0.89
CA ALA A 111 -7.91 -6.93 -0.27
C ALA A 111 -8.05 -6.12 -1.57
N GLN A 112 -8.81 -5.02 -1.54
CA GLN A 112 -9.00 -4.17 -2.71
C GLN A 112 -7.76 -3.30 -2.99
N ALA A 113 -7.01 -2.89 -1.97
CA ALA A 113 -5.70 -2.27 -2.17
C ALA A 113 -4.71 -3.21 -2.86
N ARG A 114 -4.85 -4.54 -2.73
CA ARG A 114 -4.02 -5.50 -3.48
C ARG A 114 -4.20 -5.36 -4.98
N TRP A 115 -5.41 -5.08 -5.46
CA TRP A 115 -5.70 -4.92 -6.87
C TRP A 115 -4.98 -3.74 -7.52
N ALA A 116 -4.68 -2.72 -6.72
CA ALA A 116 -3.94 -1.55 -7.17
C ALA A 116 -2.44 -1.81 -7.32
N LEU A 117 -1.90 -2.89 -6.77
CA LEU A 117 -0.47 -3.15 -6.75
C LEU A 117 -0.05 -4.18 -7.83
N PRO A 118 1.13 -4.04 -8.46
CA PRO A 118 1.66 -5.06 -9.36
C PRO A 118 1.72 -6.44 -8.73
N VAL A 119 1.68 -7.48 -9.55
CA VAL A 119 1.89 -8.86 -9.08
C VAL A 119 3.25 -8.94 -8.39
N GLN A 120 3.31 -9.60 -7.22
CA GLN A 120 4.51 -9.69 -6.36
C GLN A 120 5.08 -8.36 -5.83
N PHE A 121 4.37 -7.22 -5.99
CA PHE A 121 4.83 -5.96 -5.40
C PHE A 121 4.99 -6.08 -3.87
N PRO A 122 6.17 -5.78 -3.30
CA PRO A 122 6.40 -5.90 -1.86
C PRO A 122 5.50 -4.96 -1.08
N SER A 123 4.61 -5.53 -0.28
CA SER A 123 3.73 -4.80 0.64
C SER A 123 3.46 -5.63 1.88
N GLU A 124 3.13 -4.94 2.98
CA GLU A 124 2.85 -5.54 4.28
C GLU A 124 1.53 -5.02 4.85
N VAL A 125 0.90 -5.82 5.70
CA VAL A 125 -0.23 -5.42 6.53
C VAL A 125 0.12 -5.63 8.00
N ALA A 126 -0.55 -4.90 8.89
CA ALA A 126 -0.31 -4.95 10.32
C ALA A 126 -1.58 -5.25 11.11
N GLU A 127 -1.41 -5.86 12.28
CA GLU A 127 -2.47 -6.04 13.28
C GLU A 127 -2.01 -5.43 14.61
N LEU A 128 -2.95 -4.80 15.32
CA LEU A 128 -2.79 -4.26 16.66
C LEU A 128 -3.69 -5.05 17.59
N ASP A 129 -3.10 -5.79 18.53
CA ASP A 129 -3.80 -6.70 19.44
C ASP A 129 -4.72 -7.68 18.69
N GLY A 130 -4.25 -8.20 17.55
CA GLY A 130 -4.99 -9.14 16.69
C GLY A 130 -6.09 -8.51 15.82
N ILE A 131 -6.26 -7.19 15.87
CA ILE A 131 -7.20 -6.45 15.01
C ILE A 131 -6.42 -5.80 13.87
N ALA A 132 -6.81 -6.08 12.64
CA ALA A 132 -6.20 -5.51 11.45
C ALA A 132 -6.21 -3.97 11.47
N LEU A 133 -5.06 -3.37 11.18
CA LEU A 133 -4.98 -1.98 10.78
C LEU A 133 -5.33 -1.93 9.30
N ASP A 134 -6.46 -1.29 8.94
CA ASP A 134 -6.98 -1.26 7.57
C ASP A 134 -6.15 -0.35 6.65
N ALA A 135 -4.91 -0.77 6.40
CA ALA A 135 -3.86 -0.11 5.66
C ALA A 135 -2.94 -1.14 5.01
N VAL A 136 -2.54 -0.89 3.77
CA VAL A 136 -1.49 -1.66 3.08
C VAL A 136 -0.24 -0.80 3.02
N PHE A 137 0.81 -1.26 3.70
CA PHE A 137 2.08 -0.55 3.77
C PHE A 137 3.00 -0.92 2.63
N VAL A 138 3.57 0.11 1.99
CA VAL A 138 4.55 -0.01 0.91
C VAL A 138 5.78 0.83 1.23
N ARG A 139 6.89 0.51 0.57
CA ARG A 139 8.10 1.32 0.61
C ARG A 139 8.15 2.23 -0.60
N ASP A 140 8.33 3.53 -0.38
CA ASP A 140 8.59 4.51 -1.45
C ASP A 140 10.09 4.71 -1.73
N GLY A 141 10.94 3.85 -1.16
CA GLY A 141 12.39 3.98 -1.17
C GLY A 141 12.90 3.96 0.27
N GLU A 142 12.64 5.02 1.04
CA GLU A 142 13.17 5.17 2.39
C GLU A 142 12.11 5.03 3.48
N ARG A 143 10.88 5.42 3.20
CA ARG A 143 9.81 5.52 4.21
C ARG A 143 8.75 4.47 3.99
N TRP A 144 8.01 4.18 5.06
CA TRP A 144 6.76 3.46 4.96
C TRP A 144 5.67 4.44 4.55
N ARG A 145 4.92 4.07 3.51
CA ARG A 145 3.70 4.74 3.07
C ARG A 145 2.54 3.76 3.15
N ALA A 146 1.31 4.24 3.06
CA ALA A 146 0.12 3.42 3.18
C ALA A 146 -0.91 3.73 2.09
N ILE A 147 -1.46 2.67 1.51
CA ILE A 147 -2.70 2.72 0.74
C ILE A 147 -3.84 2.43 1.73
N VAL A 148 -4.73 3.41 1.92
CA VAL A 148 -5.89 3.37 2.82
C VAL A 148 -7.09 3.98 2.11
N GLY A 149 -8.30 3.55 2.46
CA GLY A 149 -9.56 4.13 1.96
C GLY A 149 -9.86 3.90 0.47
N LEU A 150 -9.01 3.16 -0.24
CA LEU A 150 -9.19 2.90 -1.67
C LEU A 150 -10.48 2.14 -1.98
N ASP A 151 -10.95 1.30 -1.06
CA ASP A 151 -12.22 0.59 -1.21
C ASP A 151 -13.43 1.53 -1.28
N GLY A 152 -13.42 2.61 -0.50
CA GLY A 152 -14.42 3.68 -0.58
C GLY A 152 -14.40 4.36 -1.94
N VAL A 153 -13.21 4.64 -2.48
CA VAL A 153 -13.03 5.22 -3.82
C VAL A 153 -13.58 4.29 -4.91
N LEU A 154 -13.23 2.99 -4.87
CA LEU A 154 -13.71 2.01 -5.85
C LEU A 154 -15.23 1.86 -5.80
N ARG A 155 -15.81 1.78 -4.60
CA ARG A 155 -17.27 1.71 -4.43
C ARG A 155 -17.96 2.95 -4.99
N ALA A 156 -17.41 4.15 -4.72
CA ALA A 156 -17.97 5.39 -5.25
C ALA A 156 -17.93 5.44 -6.78
N LYS A 157 -16.82 5.02 -7.41
CA LYS A 157 -16.69 4.96 -8.87
C LYS A 157 -17.67 3.97 -9.48
N ALA A 158 -17.80 2.77 -8.91
CA ALA A 158 -18.75 1.78 -9.38
C ALA A 158 -20.21 2.25 -9.19
N ALA A 159 -20.53 2.85 -8.03
CA ALA A 159 -21.88 3.31 -7.72
C ALA A 159 -22.34 4.46 -8.60
N ALA A 160 -21.41 5.29 -9.11
CA ALA A 160 -21.71 6.31 -10.11
C ALA A 160 -22.15 5.74 -11.46
N ILE A 161 -21.87 4.46 -11.73
CA ILE A 161 -22.31 3.73 -12.92
C ILE A 161 -23.58 2.93 -12.60
N ASP A 162 -23.52 2.08 -11.57
CA ASP A 162 -24.63 1.26 -11.09
C ASP A 162 -24.46 0.95 -9.58
N PRO A 163 -25.33 1.48 -8.70
CA PRO A 163 -25.24 1.25 -7.25
C PRO A 163 -25.53 -0.20 -6.84
N VAL A 164 -26.35 -0.93 -7.61
CA VAL A 164 -26.62 -2.35 -7.33
C VAL A 164 -25.37 -3.16 -7.59
N CYS A 165 -24.70 -2.91 -8.71
CA CYS A 165 -23.46 -3.60 -9.03
C CYS A 165 -22.32 -3.25 -8.06
N ALA A 166 -22.24 -1.99 -7.61
CA ALA A 166 -21.24 -1.57 -6.64
C ALA A 166 -21.29 -2.37 -5.33
N ALA A 167 -22.46 -2.88 -4.93
CA ALA A 167 -22.60 -3.74 -3.75
C ALA A 167 -21.84 -5.06 -3.89
N TYR A 168 -21.58 -5.55 -5.10
CA TYR A 168 -20.77 -6.75 -5.29
C TYR A 168 -19.32 -6.55 -4.83
N LEU A 169 -18.78 -5.32 -4.86
CA LEU A 169 -17.45 -5.05 -4.32
C LEU A 169 -17.35 -5.38 -2.82
N ASP A 170 -18.47 -5.44 -2.09
CA ASP A 170 -18.47 -5.72 -0.66
C ASP A 170 -18.34 -7.19 -0.29
N ILE A 171 -18.65 -8.09 -1.23
CA ILE A 171 -18.60 -9.55 -1.04
C ILE A 171 -17.44 -10.22 -1.79
N THR A 172 -16.68 -9.45 -2.57
CA THR A 172 -15.55 -9.95 -3.39
C THR A 172 -14.31 -10.35 -2.59
N ASN A 173 -14.30 -10.17 -1.26
CA ASN A 173 -13.29 -10.79 -0.40
C ASN A 173 -13.64 -12.22 0.03
N ALA A 174 -14.85 -12.72 -0.28
CA ALA A 174 -15.19 -14.13 -0.12
C ALA A 174 -14.55 -14.96 -1.26
N LYS A 175 -14.08 -16.16 -0.89
CA LYS A 175 -13.05 -17.00 -1.55
C LYS A 175 -13.23 -17.39 -3.04
N SER A 176 -14.21 -16.86 -3.76
CA SER A 176 -14.44 -17.14 -5.19
C SER A 176 -14.78 -15.91 -6.04
N CYS A 177 -14.84 -14.71 -5.45
CA CYS A 177 -15.38 -13.53 -6.12
C CYS A 177 -14.38 -12.38 -6.27
N SER A 178 -13.13 -12.55 -5.81
CA SER A 178 -12.13 -11.49 -5.82
C SER A 178 -11.76 -11.05 -7.23
N GLU A 179 -11.66 -12.01 -8.15
CA GLU A 179 -11.35 -11.78 -9.55
C GLU A 179 -12.46 -10.98 -10.24
N ILE A 180 -13.72 -11.29 -9.95
CA ILE A 180 -14.86 -10.56 -10.51
C ILE A 180 -14.92 -9.13 -9.94
N GLY A 181 -14.62 -8.98 -8.64
CA GLY A 181 -14.50 -7.67 -7.99
C GLY A 181 -13.45 -6.79 -8.65
N TRP A 182 -12.30 -7.38 -8.98
CA TRP A 182 -11.26 -6.69 -9.76
C TRP A 182 -11.79 -6.22 -11.12
N VAL A 183 -12.52 -7.06 -11.87
CA VAL A 183 -13.06 -6.66 -13.19
C VAL A 183 -14.10 -5.53 -13.05
N ILE A 184 -14.95 -5.56 -12.02
CA ILE A 184 -15.91 -4.47 -11.73
C ILE A 184 -15.14 -3.17 -11.44
N ALA A 185 -14.13 -3.22 -10.57
CA ALA A 185 -13.30 -2.07 -10.23
C ALA A 185 -12.58 -1.51 -11.47
N ASP A 186 -11.85 -2.35 -12.21
CA ASP A 186 -11.10 -1.97 -13.41
C ASP A 186 -12.00 -1.31 -14.47
N SER A 187 -13.15 -1.92 -14.77
CA SER A 187 -14.09 -1.35 -15.75
C SER A 187 -14.77 -0.06 -15.26
N ALA A 188 -15.01 0.08 -13.95
CA ALA A 188 -15.51 1.34 -13.38
C ALA A 188 -14.47 2.46 -13.51
N LEU A 189 -13.21 2.17 -13.20
CA LEU A 189 -12.10 3.13 -13.31
C LEU A 189 -11.89 3.56 -14.77
N ALA A 190 -11.99 2.62 -15.71
CA ALA A 190 -11.92 2.89 -17.15
C ALA A 190 -13.18 3.56 -17.73
N SER A 191 -14.27 3.67 -16.96
CA SER A 191 -15.59 4.10 -17.45
C SER A 191 -16.13 3.25 -18.62
N ASP A 192 -15.73 1.99 -18.70
CA ASP A 192 -16.13 1.04 -19.74
C ASP A 192 -17.48 0.41 -19.37
N ARG A 193 -18.57 1.08 -19.76
CA ARG A 193 -19.94 0.65 -19.44
C ARG A 193 -20.28 -0.77 -19.95
N PRO A 194 -19.96 -1.16 -21.20
CA PRO A 194 -20.20 -2.53 -21.67
C PRO A 194 -19.49 -3.58 -20.81
N ARG A 195 -18.19 -3.40 -20.54
CA ARG A 195 -17.43 -4.35 -19.73
C ARG A 195 -17.91 -4.38 -18.28
N PHE A 196 -18.25 -3.21 -17.73
CA PHE A 196 -18.82 -3.10 -16.39
C PHE A 196 -20.13 -3.89 -16.28
N LYS A 197 -21.08 -3.68 -17.20
CA LYS A 197 -22.35 -4.45 -17.23
C LYS A 197 -22.13 -5.96 -17.33
N HIS A 198 -21.17 -6.39 -18.14
CA HIS A 198 -20.82 -7.81 -18.24
C HIS A 198 -20.26 -8.35 -16.91
N ALA A 199 -19.33 -7.62 -16.28
CA ALA A 199 -18.78 -7.99 -14.98
C ALA A 199 -19.85 -8.07 -13.89
N CYS A 200 -20.81 -7.13 -13.88
CA CYS A 200 -21.95 -7.16 -12.96
C CYS A 200 -22.82 -8.40 -13.15
N SER A 201 -23.09 -8.80 -14.40
CA SER A 201 -23.84 -10.02 -14.70
C SER A 201 -23.08 -11.28 -14.28
N LEU A 202 -21.76 -11.30 -14.38
CA LEU A 202 -20.95 -12.41 -13.86
C LEU A 202 -21.01 -12.45 -12.34
N ALA A 203 -20.90 -11.30 -11.66
CA ALA A 203 -20.99 -11.20 -10.21
C ALA A 203 -22.36 -11.67 -9.70
N SER A 204 -23.45 -11.25 -10.34
CA SER A 204 -24.80 -11.69 -9.93
C SER A 204 -24.97 -13.20 -10.01
N ASN A 205 -24.36 -13.84 -11.02
CA ASN A 205 -24.50 -15.28 -11.23
C ASN A 205 -23.56 -16.12 -10.35
N LEU A 206 -22.36 -15.60 -10.06
CA LEU A 206 -21.29 -16.36 -9.40
C LEU A 206 -21.11 -16.01 -7.92
N CYS A 207 -21.59 -14.85 -7.48
CA CYS A 207 -21.31 -14.29 -6.14
C CYS A 207 -22.55 -14.00 -5.30
N ALA A 208 -23.77 -14.03 -5.86
CA ALA A 208 -24.99 -13.71 -5.13
C ALA A 208 -25.61 -14.90 -4.37
N ASN A 209 -24.88 -16.01 -4.22
CA ASN A 209 -25.33 -17.24 -3.54
C ASN A 209 -24.69 -17.39 -2.16
#